data_AF-A0A7S2A3I8-F1
#
_entry.id   AF-A0A7S2A3I8-F1
#
_cell.length_a   1.000
_cell.length_b   1.000
_cell.length_c   1.000
_cell.angle_alpha   90.00
_cell.angle_beta   90.00
_cell.angle_gamma   90.00
#
_symmetry.space_group_name_H-M   'P 1'
#
loop_
_entity.id
_entity.type
_entity.pdbx_description
1 polymer ?
#
loop_
_entity_poly.entity_id
_entity_poly.type
_entity_poly.pdbx_seq_one_letter_code
_entity_poly.pdbx_strand_id
1 'polypeptide(L)'
;GASSADHSCLMGNPSYGDDGPKICWNGAKSWESGWYASDSLSVDPESAPFDGLLIGAADFADNNYTPGEHRVVLQILDQTQSQDYYVMYNRKKGPNGEVNFHPDKVTVTMGKSGQVSWHQAALGTNGEANNFEKFRVSNFKGTAKDLVIKVCSLTAGPPDTAHVLVYVDDGPAYNNGVMCPGEVSCLTDDDCFGGD
;
A
#
# COMPACT_ATOMS: atom_id res chain seq x y z
N GLY A 1 17.75 25.63 21.06
CA GLY A 1 17.76 24.17 20.87
C GLY A 1 16.34 23.69 20.75
N ALA A 2 15.92 23.37 19.53
CA ALA A 2 14.78 22.53 19.18
C ALA A 2 14.94 22.26 17.68
N SER A 3 15.75 21.25 17.34
CA SER A 3 15.92 20.77 15.98
C SER A 3 14.60 20.17 15.52
N SER A 4 13.85 20.92 14.72
CA SER A 4 12.70 20.40 13.98
C SER A 4 13.25 19.57 12.81
N ALA A 5 13.62 18.33 13.12
CA ALA A 5 14.00 17.29 12.16
C ALA A 5 12.87 16.25 12.06
N ASP A 6 11.62 16.73 12.07
CA ASP A 6 10.47 15.86 11.85
C ASP A 6 10.36 15.56 10.35
N HIS A 7 10.99 14.46 9.93
CA HIS A 7 10.84 13.88 8.60
C HIS A 7 9.61 12.96 8.51
N SER A 8 8.72 12.98 9.50
CA SER A 8 7.54 12.13 9.56
C SER A 8 6.27 12.89 9.17
N CYS A 9 5.79 12.61 7.96
CA CYS A 9 4.36 12.50 7.69
C CYS A 9 3.45 13.75 7.83
N LEU A 10 3.98 14.96 7.81
CA LEU A 10 3.26 16.15 7.31
C LEU A 10 3.53 16.24 5.80
N MET A 11 2.53 16.59 4.99
CA MET A 11 2.71 16.68 3.52
C MET A 11 3.93 17.54 3.17
N GLY A 12 4.91 16.95 2.49
CA GLY A 12 6.11 17.64 2.01
C GLY A 12 7.12 17.96 3.12
N ASN A 13 8.36 17.54 2.92
CA ASN A 13 9.48 18.10 3.68
C ASN A 13 9.65 19.59 3.30
N PRO A 14 9.76 20.54 4.24
CA PRO A 14 10.28 21.86 3.96
C PRO A 14 11.81 21.77 3.81
N SER A 15 12.30 21.27 2.67
CA SER A 15 13.71 21.42 2.35
C SER A 15 13.90 22.81 1.77
N TYR A 16 14.46 23.70 2.59
CA TYR A 16 14.87 25.07 2.30
C TYR A 16 15.30 25.29 0.84
N GLY A 17 14.40 25.87 0.06
CA GLY A 17 14.57 26.24 -1.34
C GLY A 17 13.19 26.38 -1.97
N ASP A 18 12.93 27.45 -2.72
CA ASP A 18 11.64 27.67 -3.38
C ASP A 18 11.28 26.54 -4.39
N ASP A 19 12.24 25.64 -4.69
CA ASP A 19 12.14 24.44 -5.50
C ASP A 19 12.45 23.15 -4.70
N GLY A 20 11.98 23.06 -3.45
CA GLY A 20 12.20 21.89 -2.58
C GLY A 20 11.80 20.56 -3.23
N PRO A 21 12.46 19.44 -2.87
CA PRO A 21 12.43 18.23 -3.68
C PRO A 21 11.04 17.57 -3.68
N LYS A 22 10.69 16.94 -4.81
CA LYS A 22 9.38 16.29 -5.04
C LYS A 22 9.25 14.97 -4.26
N ILE A 23 9.13 15.03 -2.94
CA ILE A 23 9.26 13.87 -2.05
C ILE A 23 8.02 13.69 -1.15
N CYS A 24 7.59 12.43 -1.04
CA CYS A 24 6.67 11.87 -0.04
C CYS A 24 5.18 11.91 -0.41
N TRP A 25 4.76 11.03 -1.32
CA TRP A 25 3.34 10.68 -1.42
C TRP A 25 2.92 9.83 -0.23
N ASN A 26 2.13 10.46 0.62
CA ASN A 26 1.50 9.84 1.76
C ASN A 26 0.08 9.46 1.37
N GLY A 27 -0.26 8.17 1.47
CA GLY A 27 -1.57 7.67 1.06
C GLY A 27 -2.72 8.34 1.82
N ALA A 28 -2.61 8.45 3.14
CA ALA A 28 -3.63 9.08 3.99
C ALA A 28 -3.89 10.55 3.61
N LYS A 29 -2.84 11.29 3.27
CA LYS A 29 -2.94 12.70 2.93
C LYS A 29 -3.35 12.95 1.48
N SER A 30 -2.93 12.07 0.57
CA SER A 30 -3.39 12.09 -0.82
C SER A 30 -4.89 11.78 -0.93
N TRP A 31 -5.38 10.92 -0.03
CA TRP A 31 -6.81 10.67 0.14
C TRP A 31 -7.53 11.90 0.68
N GLU A 32 -7.04 12.47 1.78
CA GLU A 32 -7.65 13.64 2.43
C GLU A 32 -7.74 14.86 1.51
N SER A 33 -6.72 15.10 0.67
CA SER A 33 -6.73 16.22 -0.28
C SER A 33 -7.67 16.00 -1.47
N GLY A 34 -8.13 14.76 -1.71
CA GLY A 34 -8.96 14.39 -2.85
C GLY A 34 -8.25 14.44 -4.20
N TRP A 35 -6.90 14.51 -4.22
CA TRP A 35 -6.12 14.65 -5.46
C TRP A 35 -6.35 13.52 -6.47
N TYR A 36 -6.70 12.33 -5.97
CA TYR A 36 -6.92 11.13 -6.79
C TYR A 36 -8.36 10.62 -6.69
N ALA A 37 -9.33 11.48 -6.36
CA ALA A 37 -10.69 11.06 -6.02
C ALA A 37 -11.37 10.21 -7.12
N SER A 38 -11.01 10.40 -8.40
CA SER A 38 -11.55 9.61 -9.52
C SER A 38 -11.13 8.13 -9.48
N ASP A 39 -9.93 7.85 -8.97
CA ASP A 39 -9.29 6.53 -9.02
C ASP A 39 -8.78 6.09 -7.64
N SER A 40 -9.44 6.62 -6.61
CA SER A 40 -9.30 6.20 -5.22
C SER A 40 -10.43 5.23 -4.87
N LEU A 41 -10.15 4.25 -4.01
CA LEU A 41 -11.13 3.25 -3.61
C LEU A 41 -11.07 2.97 -2.10
N SER A 42 -12.22 3.00 -1.44
CA SER A 42 -12.38 2.46 -0.10
C SER A 42 -12.71 0.98 -0.19
N VAL A 43 -12.01 0.14 0.56
CA VAL A 43 -12.20 -1.31 0.63
C VAL A 43 -12.47 -1.73 2.06
N ASP A 44 -13.35 -2.72 2.20
CA ASP A 44 -13.60 -3.41 3.46
C ASP A 44 -13.25 -4.90 3.30
N PRO A 45 -12.05 -5.32 3.74
CA PRO A 45 -11.55 -6.67 3.51
C PRO A 45 -12.33 -7.75 4.28
N GLU A 46 -13.17 -7.37 5.25
CA GLU A 46 -14.11 -8.30 5.89
C GLU A 46 -15.32 -8.64 5.01
N SER A 47 -15.75 -7.67 4.18
CA SER A 47 -16.86 -7.86 3.26
C SER A 47 -16.43 -8.61 2.01
N ALA A 48 -15.27 -8.25 1.44
CA ALA A 48 -14.65 -8.95 0.32
C ALA A 48 -13.15 -8.62 0.23
N PRO A 49 -12.29 -9.59 -0.15
CA PRO A 49 -10.89 -9.28 -0.42
C PRO A 49 -10.77 -8.33 -1.61
N PHE A 50 -9.77 -7.46 -1.57
CA PHE A 50 -9.36 -6.65 -2.71
C PHE A 50 -8.23 -7.35 -3.45
N ASP A 51 -8.37 -7.43 -4.77
CA ASP A 51 -7.37 -7.89 -5.71
C ASP A 51 -7.34 -6.89 -6.89
N GLY A 52 -6.24 -6.16 -7.04
CA GLY A 52 -6.16 -5.17 -8.10
C GLY A 52 -4.81 -4.48 -8.27
N LEU A 53 -4.77 -3.59 -9.26
CA LEU A 53 -3.57 -2.88 -9.68
C LEU A 53 -3.56 -1.45 -9.13
N LEU A 54 -2.45 -1.10 -8.50
CA LEU A 54 -2.13 0.28 -8.13
C LEU A 54 -1.21 0.91 -9.17
N ILE A 55 -1.37 2.22 -9.40
CA ILE A 55 -0.49 3.03 -10.23
C ILE A 55 0.14 4.15 -9.40
N GLY A 56 1.30 4.62 -9.85
CA GLY A 56 1.96 5.77 -9.24
C GLY A 56 1.33 7.10 -9.64
N ALA A 57 1.67 8.14 -8.88
CA ALA A 57 1.25 9.53 -9.14
C ALA A 57 1.60 10.02 -10.56
N ALA A 58 2.70 9.52 -11.14
CA ALA A 58 3.13 9.89 -12.48
C ALA A 58 2.19 9.39 -13.57
N ASP A 59 1.84 8.10 -13.55
CA ASP A 59 0.95 7.54 -14.57
C ASP A 59 -0.48 8.11 -14.44
N PHE A 60 -0.91 8.47 -13.23
CA PHE A 60 -2.15 9.22 -13.05
C PHE A 60 -2.07 10.62 -13.69
N ALA A 61 -1.01 11.38 -13.40
CA ALA A 61 -0.83 12.74 -13.91
C ALA A 61 -0.71 12.80 -15.43
N ASP A 62 -0.08 11.79 -16.03
CA ASP A 62 0.09 11.66 -17.48
C ASP A 62 -1.14 11.02 -18.17
N ASN A 63 -2.20 10.70 -17.41
CA ASN A 63 -3.39 9.99 -17.89
C ASN A 63 -3.06 8.67 -18.60
N ASN A 64 -2.01 8.00 -18.12
CA ASN A 64 -1.47 6.75 -18.64
C ASN A 64 -2.01 5.56 -17.84
N TYR A 65 -3.34 5.45 -17.73
CA TYR A 65 -3.99 4.37 -16.99
C TYR A 65 -5.40 4.12 -17.54
N THR A 66 -5.98 2.97 -17.21
CA THR A 66 -7.41 2.69 -17.45
C THR A 66 -8.22 3.00 -16.18
N PRO A 67 -9.14 3.99 -16.21
CA PRO A 67 -10.00 4.29 -15.08
C PRO A 67 -10.85 3.08 -14.68
N GLY A 68 -10.98 2.85 -13.37
CA GLY A 68 -11.75 1.72 -12.84
C GLY A 68 -10.99 0.39 -12.76
N GLU A 69 -9.98 0.17 -13.61
CA GLU A 69 -9.06 -0.98 -13.52
C GLU A 69 -7.88 -0.71 -12.59
N HIS A 70 -7.37 0.53 -12.62
CA HIS A 70 -6.24 0.98 -11.81
C HIS A 70 -6.71 1.86 -10.66
N ARG A 71 -5.98 1.82 -9.54
CA ARG A 71 -6.21 2.71 -8.39
C ARG A 71 -4.93 3.45 -8.02
N VAL A 72 -5.05 4.67 -7.53
CA VAL A 72 -3.87 5.44 -7.04
C VAL A 72 -3.72 5.27 -5.53
N VAL A 73 -4.83 5.37 -4.80
CA VAL A 73 -4.86 5.26 -3.34
C VAL A 73 -5.99 4.32 -2.94
N LEU A 74 -5.67 3.33 -2.12
CA LEU A 74 -6.66 2.52 -1.42
C LEU A 74 -6.81 3.03 0.00
N GLN A 75 -8.04 3.17 0.48
CA GLN A 75 -8.38 3.30 1.90
C GLN A 75 -8.93 1.96 2.38
N ILE A 76 -8.29 1.36 3.38
CA ILE A 76 -8.78 0.14 4.05
C ILE A 76 -9.51 0.60 5.30
N LEU A 77 -10.83 0.37 5.30
CA LEU A 77 -11.71 0.86 6.36
C LEU A 77 -11.47 0.10 7.66
N ASP A 78 -11.08 0.81 8.72
CA ASP A 78 -11.07 0.32 10.09
C ASP A 78 -12.07 1.15 10.92
N GLN A 79 -13.34 0.74 10.89
CA GLN A 79 -14.43 1.41 11.60
C GLN A 79 -14.33 1.29 13.14
N THR A 80 -13.41 0.48 13.65
CA THR A 80 -13.24 0.25 15.09
C THR A 80 -12.10 1.09 15.67
N GLN A 81 -11.12 1.43 14.85
CA GLN A 81 -10.07 2.37 15.20
C GLN A 81 -10.44 3.79 14.82
N SER A 82 -9.73 4.75 15.41
CA SER A 82 -9.88 6.14 15.05
C SER A 82 -9.21 6.51 13.72
N GLN A 83 -8.50 5.57 13.09
CA GLN A 83 -7.64 5.76 11.91
C GLN A 83 -7.81 4.59 10.94
N ASP A 84 -7.74 4.88 9.64
CA ASP A 84 -7.75 3.90 8.56
C ASP A 84 -6.32 3.62 8.07
N TYR A 85 -6.15 2.52 7.35
CA TYR A 85 -4.92 2.27 6.58
C TYR A 85 -5.09 2.75 5.15
N TYR A 86 -3.99 3.21 4.55
CA TYR A 86 -3.94 3.68 3.19
C TYR A 86 -2.76 3.05 2.46
N VAL A 87 -3.00 2.59 1.24
CA VAL A 87 -2.02 1.90 0.41
C VAL A 87 -1.81 2.69 -0.89
N MET A 88 -0.56 2.93 -1.26
CA MET A 88 -0.21 3.69 -2.46
C MET A 88 1.06 3.13 -3.10
N TYR A 89 1.14 3.14 -4.44
CA TYR A 89 2.37 2.77 -5.14
C TYR A 89 3.31 3.98 -5.27
N ASN A 90 4.38 3.99 -4.49
CA ASN A 90 5.37 5.07 -4.44
C ASN A 90 6.42 4.93 -5.55
N ARG A 91 5.96 4.87 -6.81
CA ARG A 91 6.81 4.75 -8.01
C ARG A 91 7.69 6.00 -8.18
N LYS A 92 9.01 5.83 -8.27
CA LYS A 92 9.97 6.92 -8.53
C LYS A 92 9.97 7.29 -10.03
N LYS A 93 8.96 8.04 -10.45
CA LYS A 93 8.77 8.49 -11.84
C LYS A 93 8.07 9.84 -11.86
N GLY A 94 8.33 10.64 -12.90
CA GLY A 94 7.59 11.87 -13.19
C GLY A 94 7.53 12.85 -12.00
N PRO A 95 6.34 13.28 -11.57
CA PRO A 95 6.14 14.11 -10.37
C PRO A 95 6.69 13.53 -9.07
N ASN A 96 6.97 12.22 -9.00
CA ASN A 96 7.58 11.54 -7.86
C ASN A 96 9.04 11.12 -8.11
N GLY A 97 9.67 11.66 -9.16
CA GLY A 97 11.00 11.22 -9.62
C GLY A 97 12.15 11.47 -8.64
N GLU A 98 11.95 12.31 -7.64
CA GLU A 98 12.98 12.68 -6.65
C GLU A 98 12.76 12.00 -5.30
N VAL A 99 11.80 11.07 -5.21
CA VAL A 99 11.52 10.39 -3.95
C VAL A 99 12.70 9.54 -3.50
N ASN A 100 13.08 9.72 -2.23
CA ASN A 100 14.14 8.95 -1.57
C ASN A 100 13.59 8.05 -0.46
N PHE A 101 12.40 8.36 0.04
CA PHE A 101 11.71 7.53 1.04
C PHE A 101 10.95 6.41 0.32
N HIS A 102 11.43 5.17 0.46
CA HIS A 102 10.85 3.95 -0.15
C HIS A 102 10.47 4.09 -1.63
N PRO A 103 11.42 4.44 -2.52
CA PRO A 103 11.16 4.50 -3.95
C PRO A 103 10.81 3.12 -4.51
N ASP A 104 9.88 3.09 -5.47
CA ASP A 104 9.49 1.88 -6.19
C ASP A 104 8.94 0.76 -5.29
N LYS A 105 8.31 1.17 -4.18
CA LYS A 105 7.64 0.29 -3.22
C LYS A 105 6.17 0.70 -3.06
N VAL A 106 5.34 -0.24 -2.66
CA VAL A 106 3.99 0.00 -2.15
C VAL A 106 4.11 0.44 -0.70
N THR A 107 3.63 1.63 -0.37
CA THR A 107 3.68 2.15 0.99
C THR A 107 2.33 1.95 1.68
N VAL A 108 2.38 1.61 2.96
CA VAL A 108 1.24 1.53 3.86
C VAL A 108 1.38 2.65 4.89
N THR A 109 0.35 3.47 5.02
CA THR A 109 0.26 4.56 6.00
C THR A 109 -1.01 4.42 6.81
N MET A 110 -1.00 4.80 8.08
CA MET A 110 -2.17 4.87 8.93
C MET A 110 -2.53 6.33 9.20
N GLY A 111 -3.80 6.71 9.17
CA GLY A 111 -4.16 8.08 9.47
C GLY A 111 -5.66 8.35 9.56
N LYS A 112 -5.98 9.56 10.00
CA LYS A 112 -7.33 10.11 10.06
C LYS A 112 -7.33 11.51 9.47
N SER A 113 -8.44 11.90 8.82
CA SER A 113 -8.62 13.28 8.41
C SER A 113 -8.48 14.24 9.60
N GLY A 114 -7.76 15.34 9.35
CA GLY A 114 -7.42 16.37 10.34
C GLY A 114 -6.30 15.98 11.30
N GLN A 115 -5.71 14.79 11.19
CA GLN A 115 -4.67 14.30 12.10
C GLN A 115 -3.36 13.97 11.39
N VAL A 116 -2.27 13.86 12.15
CA VAL A 116 -1.00 13.34 11.64
C VAL A 116 -1.18 11.87 11.27
N SER A 117 -0.62 11.49 10.13
CA SER A 117 -0.56 10.11 9.64
C SER A 117 0.80 9.48 9.95
N TRP A 118 0.91 8.16 9.92
CA TRP A 118 2.11 7.42 10.30
C TRP A 118 2.45 6.37 9.25
N HIS A 119 3.71 6.32 8.81
CA HIS A 119 4.20 5.23 7.98
C HIS A 119 4.16 3.91 8.75
N GLN A 120 3.67 2.84 8.11
CA GLN A 120 3.55 1.51 8.71
C GLN A 120 4.49 0.50 8.04
N ALA A 121 4.53 0.50 6.70
CA ALA A 121 5.35 -0.43 5.93
C ALA A 121 5.65 0.09 4.53
N ALA A 122 6.73 -0.43 3.95
CA ALA A 122 7.02 -0.33 2.53
C ALA A 122 7.29 -1.73 1.99
N LEU A 123 6.46 -2.15 1.04
CA LEU A 123 6.41 -3.49 0.49
C LEU A 123 6.85 -3.46 -0.97
N GLY A 124 7.69 -4.38 -1.39
CA GLY A 124 8.00 -4.59 -2.81
C GLY A 124 7.89 -6.04 -3.20
N THR A 125 8.70 -6.44 -4.16
CA THR A 125 8.92 -7.84 -4.46
C THR A 125 10.31 -8.22 -3.96
N ASN A 126 10.43 -9.40 -3.37
CA ASN A 126 11.72 -9.98 -2.97
C ASN A 126 12.36 -10.82 -4.10
N GLY A 127 11.70 -10.95 -5.26
CA GLY A 127 12.20 -11.67 -6.43
C GLY A 127 12.23 -13.20 -6.27
N GLU A 128 11.73 -13.73 -5.16
CA GLU A 128 11.67 -15.15 -4.86
C GLU A 128 10.28 -15.70 -5.20
N ALA A 129 10.22 -16.85 -5.88
CA ALA A 129 8.95 -17.52 -6.11
C ALA A 129 8.30 -17.92 -4.77
N ASN A 130 7.01 -17.64 -4.59
CA ASN A 130 6.22 -17.92 -3.38
C ASN A 130 6.57 -17.13 -2.11
N ASN A 131 7.51 -16.19 -2.17
CA ASN A 131 7.78 -15.30 -1.06
C ASN A 131 7.25 -13.92 -1.46
N PHE A 132 6.17 -13.43 -0.86
CA PHE A 132 5.62 -12.11 -1.17
C PHE A 132 5.75 -11.20 0.04
N GLU A 133 6.26 -9.97 -0.15
CA GLU A 133 6.33 -9.01 0.96
C GLU A 133 4.90 -8.66 1.39
N LYS A 134 4.64 -8.73 2.70
CA LYS A 134 3.33 -8.47 3.29
C LYS A 134 3.43 -7.67 4.58
N PHE A 135 2.41 -6.86 4.83
CA PHE A 135 2.15 -6.20 6.10
C PHE A 135 0.94 -6.84 6.77
N ARG A 136 1.03 -7.11 8.07
CA ARG A 136 -0.02 -7.76 8.84
C ARG A 136 -0.41 -6.92 10.05
N VAL A 137 -1.71 -6.76 10.27
CA VAL A 137 -2.27 -6.16 11.48
C VAL A 137 -3.05 -7.22 12.22
N SER A 138 -2.57 -7.59 13.40
CA SER A 138 -3.20 -8.65 14.18
C SER A 138 -4.51 -8.20 14.81
N ASN A 139 -5.47 -9.12 14.91
CA ASN A 139 -6.78 -8.86 15.53
C ASN A 139 -7.46 -7.60 14.95
N PHE A 140 -7.45 -7.49 13.62
CA PHE A 140 -8.07 -6.40 12.87
C PHE A 140 -9.54 -6.27 13.27
N LYS A 141 -9.92 -5.04 13.61
CA LYS A 141 -11.26 -4.70 14.12
C LYS A 141 -11.72 -5.49 15.36
N GLY A 142 -10.81 -6.10 16.10
CA GLY A 142 -11.15 -6.92 17.27
C GLY A 142 -11.85 -8.25 16.92
N THR A 143 -11.73 -8.71 15.68
CA THR A 143 -12.46 -9.90 15.17
C THR A 143 -11.72 -11.22 15.34
N ALA A 144 -10.56 -11.22 15.99
CA ALA A 144 -9.59 -12.32 16.01
C ALA A 144 -9.04 -12.73 14.63
N LYS A 145 -9.33 -11.96 13.57
CA LYS A 145 -8.76 -12.09 12.24
C LYS A 145 -7.63 -11.09 12.05
N ASP A 146 -6.65 -11.42 11.23
CA ASP A 146 -5.55 -10.53 10.90
C ASP A 146 -5.79 -9.87 9.54
N LEU A 147 -5.62 -8.55 9.43
CA LEU A 147 -5.57 -7.87 8.13
C LEU A 147 -4.22 -8.17 7.49
N VAL A 148 -4.23 -8.54 6.21
CA VAL A 148 -3.04 -8.76 5.40
C VAL A 148 -3.08 -7.85 4.17
N ILE A 149 -2.00 -7.11 3.96
CA ILE A 149 -1.73 -6.33 2.74
C ILE A 149 -0.48 -6.95 2.10
N LYS A 150 -0.60 -7.45 0.87
CA LYS A 150 0.43 -8.23 0.18
C LYS A 150 0.70 -7.65 -1.19
N VAL A 151 1.97 -7.59 -1.60
CA VAL A 151 2.37 -7.18 -2.96
C VAL A 151 2.72 -8.41 -3.78
N CYS A 152 1.95 -8.65 -4.83
CA CYS A 152 2.14 -9.80 -5.70
C CYS A 152 3.20 -9.54 -6.78
N SER A 153 3.16 -8.36 -7.40
CA SER A 153 4.12 -8.01 -8.44
C SER A 153 4.27 -6.49 -8.56
N LEU A 154 5.43 -6.07 -9.05
CA LEU A 154 5.70 -4.71 -9.51
C LEU A 154 6.10 -4.81 -10.97
N THR A 155 5.30 -4.25 -11.86
CA THR A 155 5.51 -4.35 -13.31
C THR A 155 5.83 -2.97 -13.87
N ALA A 156 7.02 -2.82 -14.46
CA ALA A 156 7.36 -1.63 -15.20
C ALA A 156 6.70 -1.67 -16.58
N GLY A 157 6.06 -0.57 -16.99
CA GLY A 157 5.34 -0.47 -18.26
C GLY A 157 4.56 0.83 -18.39
N PRO A 158 3.71 0.97 -19.42
CA PRO A 158 2.67 1.98 -19.46
C PRO A 158 1.28 1.37 -19.12
N PRO A 159 0.72 1.61 -17.92
CA PRO A 159 1.33 2.20 -16.71
C PRO A 159 2.36 1.30 -16.00
N ASP A 160 3.14 1.90 -15.09
CA ASP A 160 3.86 1.14 -14.07
C ASP A 160 2.84 0.71 -13.01
N THR A 161 2.73 -0.59 -12.76
CA THR A 161 1.69 -1.14 -11.88
C THR A 161 2.26 -1.90 -10.69
N ALA A 162 1.56 -1.85 -9.57
CA ALA A 162 1.76 -2.72 -8.42
C ALA A 162 0.50 -3.56 -8.19
N HIS A 163 0.64 -4.88 -8.31
CA HIS A 163 -0.45 -5.81 -8.01
C HIS A 163 -0.52 -6.04 -6.51
N VAL A 164 -1.63 -5.66 -5.89
CA VAL A 164 -1.82 -5.71 -4.43
C VAL A 164 -3.04 -6.55 -4.09
N LEU A 165 -2.87 -7.39 -3.07
CA LEU A 165 -3.93 -8.13 -2.41
C LEU A 165 -4.17 -7.57 -1.00
N VAL A 166 -5.43 -7.37 -0.64
CA VAL A 166 -5.84 -7.00 0.72
C VAL A 166 -6.96 -7.93 1.18
N TYR A 167 -6.78 -8.60 2.30
CA TYR A 167 -7.75 -9.58 2.81
C TYR A 167 -7.65 -9.74 4.33
N VAL A 168 -8.64 -10.38 4.93
CA VAL A 168 -8.58 -10.85 6.32
C VAL A 168 -8.28 -12.33 6.38
N ASP A 169 -7.39 -12.70 7.29
CA ASP A 169 -6.93 -14.05 7.53
C ASP A 169 -7.38 -14.51 8.91
N ASP A 170 -8.10 -15.63 9.00
CA ASP A 170 -8.69 -16.15 10.24
C ASP A 170 -8.06 -17.45 10.74
N GLY A 171 -6.90 -17.86 10.21
CA GLY A 171 -6.13 -18.97 10.74
C GLY A 171 -5.72 -20.02 9.71
N PRO A 172 -5.60 -21.31 10.07
CA PRO A 172 -4.77 -22.28 9.34
C PRO A 172 -5.30 -22.66 7.94
N ALA A 173 -6.48 -22.17 7.54
CA ALA A 173 -6.94 -22.27 6.17
C ALA A 173 -6.26 -21.17 5.32
N TYR A 174 -5.15 -21.54 4.67
CA TYR A 174 -4.27 -20.69 3.85
C TYR A 174 -4.95 -19.47 3.20
N ASN A 175 -4.72 -18.29 3.80
CA ASN A 175 -5.14 -16.98 3.28
C ASN A 175 -6.62 -16.88 2.85
N ASN A 176 -7.51 -17.75 3.34
CA ASN A 176 -8.89 -17.86 2.84
C ASN A 176 -9.01 -18.03 1.32
N GLY A 177 -8.03 -18.68 0.69
CA GLY A 177 -7.96 -18.86 -0.78
C GLY A 177 -7.54 -17.62 -1.56
N VAL A 178 -7.12 -16.54 -0.88
CA VAL A 178 -6.64 -15.30 -1.50
C VAL A 178 -5.13 -15.37 -1.72
N MET A 179 -4.73 -15.54 -2.97
CA MET A 179 -3.35 -15.86 -3.34
C MET A 179 -2.87 -15.00 -4.50
N CYS A 180 -1.60 -14.62 -4.46
CA CYS A 180 -0.92 -14.02 -5.58
C CYS A 180 -0.80 -15.03 -6.73
N PRO A 181 -0.78 -14.56 -7.99
CA PRO A 181 -0.52 -15.44 -9.13
C PRO A 181 0.80 -16.20 -8.94
N GLY A 182 0.74 -17.53 -9.05
CA GLY A 182 1.90 -18.40 -8.86
C GLY A 182 2.24 -18.73 -7.40
N GLU A 183 1.49 -18.22 -6.43
CA GLU A 183 1.58 -18.64 -5.02
C GLU A 183 1.06 -20.08 -4.88
N VAL A 184 1.89 -20.96 -4.31
CA VAL A 184 1.52 -22.36 -4.04
C VAL A 184 0.66 -22.42 -2.78
N SER A 185 -0.58 -22.90 -2.93
CA SER A 185 -1.47 -23.16 -1.80
C SER A 185 -0.91 -24.28 -0.93
N CYS A 186 -0.69 -24.01 0.35
CA CYS A 186 -0.18 -24.98 1.32
C CYS A 186 -1.24 -25.20 2.39
N LEU A 187 -1.68 -26.44 2.62
CA LEU A 187 -2.75 -26.72 3.59
C LEU A 187 -2.21 -26.80 5.02
N THR A 188 -0.89 -26.97 5.17
CA THR A 188 -0.15 -27.02 6.43
C THR A 188 1.21 -26.31 6.32
N ASP A 189 1.83 -25.94 7.45
CA ASP A 189 3.17 -25.32 7.50
C ASP A 189 4.24 -26.24 6.86
N ASP A 190 4.05 -27.57 6.97
CA ASP A 190 4.90 -28.60 6.37
C ASP A 190 4.88 -28.60 4.83
N ASP A 191 3.83 -28.05 4.21
CA ASP A 191 3.72 -27.94 2.74
C ASP A 191 4.43 -26.67 2.20
N CYS A 192 4.67 -25.66 3.05
CA CYS A 192 5.28 -24.36 2.68
C CYS A 192 6.81 -24.42 2.60
N PHE A 193 7.42 -25.20 3.48
CA PHE A 193 8.87 -25.34 3.61
C PHE A 193 9.19 -26.80 3.33
N GLY A 194 9.15 -27.18 2.06
CA GLY A 194 9.26 -28.57 1.58
C GLY A 194 10.09 -29.44 2.52
N GLY A 195 9.43 -30.44 3.11
CA GLY A 195 10.11 -31.41 3.95
C GLY A 195 11.25 -32.07 3.18
N ASP A 196 12.48 -31.82 3.63
CA ASP A 196 13.66 -32.67 3.55
C ASP A 196 14.65 -32.28 4.67
#